data_AF-A0A090R440-F1
#
_entry.id   AF-A0A090R440-F1
#
_cell.length_a   1.000
_cell.length_b   1.000
_cell.length_c   1.000
_cell.angle_alpha   90.00
_cell.angle_beta   90.00
_cell.angle_gamma   90.00
#
_symmetry.space_group_name_H-M   'P 1'
#
loop_
_entity.id
_entity.type
_entity.pdbx_description
1 polymer ?
#
loop_
_entity_poly.entity_id
_entity_poly.type
_entity_poly.pdbx_seq_one_letter_code
_entity_poly.pdbx_strand_id
1 'polypeptide(L)'
;MPLSKWAGTRRLATLWQDFAANLHALQQQELASRWIAFGDPCDDPNQQYQVAFSAHAQEDISTQSGLTVGGTYLRTTWQGNDIFALENAIEDFYWALQQDPQYYYSPRPEVIRNLTIEDDQIAFELLTPVKSRRGR
;
A
#
# COMPACT_ATOMS: atom_id res chain seq x y z
N MET A 1 -18.47 -23.10 -8.30
CA MET A 1 -17.07 -22.63 -8.43
C MET A 1 -16.85 -21.55 -7.38
N PRO A 2 -15.73 -21.53 -6.64
CA PRO A 2 -15.57 -20.54 -5.58
C PRO A 2 -15.40 -19.15 -6.23
N LEU A 3 -16.17 -18.18 -5.74
CA LEU A 3 -16.03 -16.77 -6.08
C LEU A 3 -14.82 -16.21 -5.33
N SER A 4 -13.62 -16.33 -5.90
CA SER A 4 -12.47 -15.60 -5.40
C SER A 4 -12.57 -14.14 -5.86
N LYS A 5 -13.05 -13.24 -4.98
CA LYS A 5 -12.85 -11.80 -5.15
C LYS A 5 -11.41 -11.49 -4.75
N TRP A 6 -10.55 -11.30 -5.74
CA TRP A 6 -9.17 -10.87 -5.54
C TRP A 6 -9.18 -9.38 -5.23
N ALA A 7 -9.17 -9.06 -3.94
CA ALA A 7 -8.84 -7.76 -3.43
C ALA A 7 -7.30 -7.69 -3.34
N GLY A 8 -6.65 -7.41 -4.46
CA GLY A 8 -5.21 -7.30 -4.55
C GLY A 8 -4.82 -6.68 -5.88
N THR A 9 -3.80 -5.83 -5.84
CA THR A 9 -2.94 -5.38 -6.95
C THR A 9 -3.44 -4.38 -7.98
N ARG A 10 -4.73 -4.30 -8.35
CA ARG A 10 -5.24 -3.26 -9.29
C ARG A 10 -5.15 -1.79 -8.80
N ARG A 11 -4.43 -1.55 -7.71
CA ARG A 11 -4.40 -0.32 -6.93
C ARG A 11 -3.37 0.67 -7.47
N LEU A 12 -2.17 0.22 -7.83
CA LEU A 12 -1.06 1.12 -8.15
C LEU A 12 -1.25 1.80 -9.50
N ALA A 13 -1.50 1.04 -10.57
CA ALA A 13 -1.72 1.62 -11.90
C ALA A 13 -2.98 2.50 -11.96
N THR A 14 -4.05 2.11 -11.24
CA THR A 14 -5.29 2.90 -11.17
C THR A 14 -5.08 4.24 -10.46
N LEU A 15 -4.36 4.22 -9.33
CA LEU A 15 -4.06 5.44 -8.57
C LEU A 15 -2.88 6.22 -9.16
N TRP A 16 -2.13 5.64 -10.10
CA TRP A 16 -0.95 6.25 -10.69
C TRP A 16 -1.26 7.60 -11.34
N GLN A 17 -2.39 7.72 -12.02
CA GLN A 17 -2.81 8.98 -12.63
C GLN A 17 -3.06 10.05 -11.56
N ASP A 18 -3.70 9.67 -10.45
CA ASP A 18 -3.94 10.58 -9.32
C ASP A 18 -2.64 10.93 -8.59
N PHE A 19 -1.73 9.97 -8.44
CA PHE A 19 -0.40 10.19 -7.86
C PHE A 19 0.42 11.15 -8.72
N ALA A 20 0.50 10.91 -10.03
CA ALA A 20 1.25 11.75 -10.96
C ALA A 20 0.65 13.17 -11.07
N ALA A 21 -0.68 13.28 -11.13
CA ALA A 21 -1.37 14.56 -11.22
C ALA A 21 -1.22 15.42 -9.95
N ASN A 22 -1.18 14.78 -8.78
CA ASN A 22 -1.05 15.47 -7.50
C ASN A 22 0.39 15.48 -6.96
N LEU A 23 1.34 14.82 -7.64
CA LEU A 23 2.71 14.65 -7.14
C LEU A 23 3.38 16.00 -6.89
N HIS A 24 3.20 16.96 -7.80
CA HIS A 24 3.77 18.30 -7.66
C HIS A 24 3.19 19.07 -6.47
N ALA A 25 1.88 18.94 -6.22
CA ALA A 25 1.24 19.53 -5.04
C ALA A 25 1.71 18.84 -3.74
N LEU A 26 1.87 17.52 -3.77
CA LEU A 26 2.42 16.72 -2.67
C LEU A 26 3.92 16.98 -2.45
N GLN A 27 4.65 17.40 -3.49
CA GLN A 27 6.07 17.76 -3.45
C GLN A 27 6.32 19.14 -2.85
N GLN A 28 5.45 20.12 -3.14
CA GLN A 28 5.60 21.49 -2.65
C GLN A 28 5.28 21.67 -1.15
N GLN A 29 4.59 20.72 -0.52
CA GLN A 29 4.14 20.86 0.87
C GLN A 29 5.18 20.45 1.94
N GLU A 30 6.47 20.25 1.60
CA GLU A 30 7.52 19.80 2.55
C GLU A 30 7.10 18.59 3.43
N LEU A 31 6.24 17.73 2.90
CA LEU A 31 5.80 16.50 3.54
C LEU A 31 6.91 15.44 3.38
N ALA A 32 8.00 15.60 4.12
CA ALA A 32 9.19 14.76 4.05
C ALA A 32 8.97 13.29 4.50
N SER A 33 7.76 12.92 4.89
CA SER A 33 7.35 11.54 5.16
C SER A 33 5.99 11.25 4.53
N ARG A 34 5.99 11.08 3.21
CA ARG A 34 4.78 10.77 2.43
C ARG A 34 4.33 9.34 2.66
N TRP A 35 3.37 9.18 3.56
CA TRP A 35 2.67 7.93 3.74
C TRP A 35 1.36 8.02 2.97
N ILE A 36 1.14 7.05 2.09
CA ILE A 36 -0.14 6.84 1.41
C ILE A 36 -0.72 5.59 2.02
N ALA A 37 -1.84 5.72 2.73
CA ALA A 37 -2.49 4.58 3.34
C ALA A 37 -3.80 4.28 2.62
N PHE A 38 -4.02 3.00 2.33
CA PHE A 38 -5.27 2.50 1.78
C PHE A 38 -6.33 2.38 2.88
N GLY A 39 -7.60 2.58 2.56
CA GLY A 39 -8.72 2.38 3.49
C GLY A 39 -8.79 0.95 4.04
N ASP A 40 -9.38 0.77 5.24
CA ASP A 40 -9.48 -0.56 5.86
C ASP A 40 -10.55 -1.42 5.14
N PRO A 41 -10.15 -2.49 4.41
CA PRO A 41 -11.12 -3.36 3.76
C PRO A 41 -12.01 -4.13 4.74
N CYS A 42 -11.67 -4.19 6.03
CA CYS A 42 -12.52 -4.76 7.07
C CYS A 42 -13.73 -3.88 7.41
N ASP A 43 -13.64 -2.56 7.24
CA ASP A 43 -14.73 -1.64 7.52
C ASP A 43 -15.72 -1.58 6.34
N ASP A 44 -15.20 -1.44 5.12
CA ASP A 44 -15.97 -1.56 3.87
C ASP A 44 -15.05 -2.12 2.77
N PRO A 45 -15.42 -3.21 2.06
CA PRO A 45 -14.62 -3.75 0.97
C PRO A 45 -14.25 -2.74 -0.13
N ASN A 46 -15.00 -1.66 -0.32
CA ASN A 46 -14.69 -0.61 -1.28
C ASN A 46 -13.65 0.39 -0.77
N GLN A 47 -13.40 0.47 0.53
CA GLN A 47 -12.38 1.35 1.11
C GLN A 47 -10.97 0.97 0.71
N GLN A 48 -10.73 -0.28 0.27
CA GLN A 48 -9.44 -0.70 -0.28
C GLN A 48 -8.98 0.10 -1.51
N TYR A 49 -9.89 0.85 -2.14
CA TYR A 49 -9.63 1.72 -3.29
C TYR A 49 -9.59 3.20 -2.90
N GLN A 50 -9.84 3.52 -1.63
CA GLN A 50 -9.72 4.86 -1.09
C GLN A 50 -8.32 5.04 -0.53
N VAL A 51 -7.73 6.21 -0.76
CA VAL A 51 -6.40 6.57 -0.26
C VAL A 51 -6.45 7.82 0.59
N ALA A 52 -5.69 7.81 1.66
CA ALA A 52 -5.42 8.98 2.49
C ALA A 52 -3.93 9.32 2.42
N PHE A 53 -3.63 10.61 2.27
CA PHE A 53 -2.27 11.15 2.32
C PHE A 53 -2.00 11.67 3.73
N SER A 54 -0.86 11.28 4.32
CA SER A 54 -0.44 11.78 5.63
C SER A 54 0.97 12.36 5.58
N ALA A 55 1.14 13.48 6.30
CA ALA A 55 2.40 14.16 6.57
C ALA A 55 3.27 13.44 7.60
N HIS A 56 2.64 12.71 8.52
CA HIS A 56 3.27 12.27 9.76
C HIS A 56 3.35 10.75 9.83
N ALA A 57 4.57 10.28 10.03
CA ALA A 57 4.93 8.95 10.48
C ALA A 57 4.58 8.81 11.97
N GLN A 58 3.31 8.61 12.29
CA GLN A 58 2.94 8.05 13.59
C GLN A 58 2.24 6.74 13.31
N GLU A 59 2.72 5.66 13.93
CA GLU A 59 2.13 4.31 13.86
C GLU A 59 0.69 4.26 14.40
N ASP A 60 0.18 5.39 14.91
CA ASP A 60 -1.23 5.69 15.07
C ASP A 60 -1.60 6.80 14.07
N ILE A 61 -1.65 6.47 12.78
CA ILE A 61 -2.38 7.34 11.85
C ILE A 61 -3.81 7.29 12.36
N SER A 62 -4.31 8.37 12.91
CA SER A 62 -5.72 8.74 12.96
C SER A 62 -5.79 9.95 12.05
N THR A 63 -6.01 9.74 10.75
CA THR A 63 -6.31 10.88 9.89
C THR A 63 -7.63 11.50 10.34
N GLN A 64 -7.87 12.77 10.01
CA GLN A 64 -9.13 13.49 10.27
C GLN A 64 -10.40 12.81 9.67
N SER A 65 -10.25 11.62 9.08
CA SER A 65 -11.28 10.74 8.52
C SER A 65 -11.33 9.35 9.18
N GLY A 66 -10.63 9.11 10.30
CA GLY A 66 -10.77 7.91 11.11
C GLY A 66 -9.97 6.66 10.66
N LEU A 67 -9.05 6.78 9.70
CA LEU A 67 -8.20 5.66 9.32
C LEU A 67 -7.23 5.34 10.46
N THR A 68 -7.24 4.12 11.02
CA THR A 68 -6.27 3.63 12.03
C THR A 68 -5.32 2.60 11.41
N VAL A 69 -4.02 2.93 11.28
CA VAL A 69 -3.01 2.01 10.72
C VAL A 69 -2.24 1.33 11.85
N GLY A 70 -2.72 0.18 12.33
CA GLY A 70 -2.05 -0.59 13.39
C GLY A 70 -1.89 -2.06 13.03
N GLY A 71 -0.77 -2.67 13.40
CA GLY A 71 -0.54 -4.10 13.24
C GLY A 71 0.88 -4.49 12.86
N THR A 72 1.06 -5.77 12.50
CA THR A 72 2.34 -6.28 11.98
C THR A 72 2.37 -6.14 10.46
N TYR A 73 3.46 -5.57 9.95
CA TYR A 73 3.66 -5.33 8.53
C TYR A 73 4.95 -5.98 8.03
N LEU A 74 4.90 -6.58 6.84
CA LEU A 74 6.10 -6.85 6.06
C LEU A 74 6.44 -5.61 5.26
N ARG A 75 7.69 -5.14 5.41
CA ARG A 75 8.24 -4.04 4.63
C ARG A 75 9.00 -4.58 3.42
N THR A 76 8.56 -4.22 2.23
CA THR A 76 9.25 -4.49 0.96
C THR A 76 9.60 -3.18 0.26
N THR A 77 10.65 -3.19 -0.56
CA THR A 77 11.10 -2.03 -1.33
C THR A 77 10.95 -2.34 -2.81
N TRP A 78 10.39 -1.40 -3.55
CA TRP A 78 10.06 -1.55 -4.97
C TRP A 78 10.67 -0.40 -5.76
N GLN A 79 11.24 -0.74 -6.91
CA GLN A 79 11.83 0.24 -7.83
C GLN A 79 11.66 -0.26 -9.27
N GLY A 80 11.29 0.64 -10.17
CA GLY A 80 11.10 0.32 -11.58
C GLY A 80 10.73 1.56 -12.38
N ASN A 81 10.69 1.42 -13.70
CA ASN A 81 10.30 2.49 -14.62
C ASN A 81 8.94 2.26 -15.27
N ASP A 82 8.30 1.13 -14.98
CA ASP A 82 6.98 0.77 -15.48
C ASP A 82 6.10 0.36 -14.29
N ILE A 83 5.03 1.13 -14.07
CA ILE A 83 4.08 0.90 -12.98
C ILE A 83 3.34 -0.44 -13.15
N PHE A 84 3.08 -0.88 -14.38
CA PHE A 84 2.42 -2.16 -14.64
C PHE A 84 3.35 -3.33 -14.33
N ALA A 85 4.64 -3.21 -14.67
CA ALA A 85 5.63 -4.22 -14.29
C ALA A 85 5.80 -4.32 -12.77
N LEU A 86 5.81 -3.18 -12.07
CA LEU A 86 5.82 -3.14 -10.61
C LEU A 86 4.57 -3.80 -9.99
N GLU A 87 3.39 -3.52 -10.56
CA GLU A 87 2.13 -4.12 -10.12
C GLU A 87 2.15 -5.65 -10.26
N ASN A 88 2.61 -6.17 -11.40
CA ASN A 88 2.77 -7.61 -11.62
C ASN A 88 3.77 -8.24 -10.63
N ALA A 89 4.89 -7.58 -10.37
CA ALA A 89 5.88 -8.10 -9.41
C ALA A 89 5.32 -8.12 -7.96
N ILE A 90 4.46 -7.17 -7.62
CA ILE A 90 3.73 -7.13 -6.36
C ILE A 90 2.68 -8.25 -6.30
N GLU A 91 1.99 -8.57 -7.41
CA GLU A 91 1.11 -9.75 -7.50
C GLU A 91 1.85 -11.04 -7.17
N ASP A 92 3.02 -11.23 -7.79
CA ASP A 92 3.88 -12.38 -7.56
C ASP A 92 4.32 -12.46 -6.08
N PHE A 93 4.61 -11.31 -5.46
CA PHE A 93 4.91 -11.25 -4.03
C PHE A 93 3.72 -11.68 -3.18
N TYR A 94 2.48 -11.22 -3.46
CA TYR A 94 1.31 -11.69 -2.70
C TYR A 94 1.08 -13.19 -2.88
N TRP A 95 1.28 -13.72 -4.09
CA TRP A 95 1.22 -15.16 -4.34
C TRP A 95 2.24 -15.93 -3.53
N ALA A 96 3.50 -15.45 -3.48
CA ALA A 96 4.54 -16.05 -2.64
C ALA A 96 4.19 -15.96 -1.14
N LEU A 97 3.68 -14.81 -0.68
CA LEU A 97 3.28 -14.59 0.70
C LEU A 97 2.13 -15.52 1.14
N GLN A 98 1.21 -15.87 0.23
CA GLN A 98 0.17 -16.86 0.52
C GLN A 98 0.73 -18.25 0.81
N GLN A 99 1.90 -18.58 0.27
CA GLN A 99 2.59 -19.85 0.48
C GLN A 99 3.63 -19.79 1.61
N ASP A 100 3.91 -18.60 2.16
CA ASP A 100 4.91 -18.43 3.22
C ASP A 100 4.52 -19.21 4.49
N PRO A 101 5.44 -19.98 5.11
CA PRO A 101 5.13 -20.81 6.26
C PRO A 101 4.99 -20.03 7.59
N GLN A 102 5.44 -18.78 7.65
CA GLN A 102 5.47 -17.97 8.87
C GLN A 102 4.36 -16.91 8.88
N TYR A 103 4.09 -16.30 7.73
CA TYR A 103 3.18 -15.17 7.60
C TYR A 103 2.12 -15.41 6.53
N TYR A 104 1.03 -14.66 6.64
CA TYR A 104 0.02 -14.57 5.59
C TYR A 104 -0.55 -13.15 5.55
N TYR A 105 -1.03 -12.76 4.37
CA TYR A 105 -1.68 -11.47 4.17
C TYR A 105 -2.90 -11.31 5.11
N SER A 106 -2.99 -10.16 5.76
CA SER A 106 -4.14 -9.77 6.56
C SER A 106 -4.92 -8.67 5.82
N PRO A 107 -6.25 -8.77 5.67
CA PRO A 107 -7.04 -7.69 5.09
C PRO A 107 -7.06 -6.51 6.07
N ARG A 108 -6.15 -5.56 5.90
CA ARG A 108 -5.96 -4.33 6.68
C ARG A 108 -5.41 -3.23 5.76
N PRO A 109 -5.35 -1.98 6.19
CA PRO A 109 -4.72 -0.89 5.44
C PRO A 109 -3.30 -1.23 5.01
N GLU A 110 -3.04 -1.20 3.71
CA GLU A 110 -1.69 -1.17 3.14
C GLU A 110 -1.14 0.25 3.19
N VAL A 111 0.19 0.38 3.23
CA VAL A 111 0.83 1.69 3.26
C VAL A 111 1.99 1.75 2.27
N ILE A 112 1.99 2.77 1.43
CA ILE A 112 3.14 3.14 0.61
C ILE A 112 3.88 4.27 1.31
N ARG A 113 5.20 4.13 1.45
CA ARG A 113 6.07 5.16 2.04
C ARG A 113 7.19 5.52 1.08
N ASN A 114 7.79 6.69 1.29
CA ASN A 114 8.97 7.15 0.56
C ASN A 114 8.79 7.07 -0.96
N LEU A 115 7.58 7.39 -1.44
CA LEU A 115 7.29 7.39 -2.88
C LEU A 115 8.09 8.50 -3.57
N THR A 116 8.98 8.10 -4.45
CA THR A 116 9.73 8.96 -5.36
C THR A 116 9.33 8.66 -6.80
N ILE A 117 9.08 9.73 -7.57
CA ILE A 117 8.87 9.64 -9.02
C ILE A 117 9.76 10.71 -9.64
N GLU A 118 10.84 10.29 -10.30
CA GLU A 118 11.86 11.16 -10.89
C GLU A 118 12.31 10.52 -12.20
N ASP A 119 12.39 11.30 -13.29
CA ASP A 119 12.96 10.86 -14.58
C ASP A 119 12.51 9.45 -15.04
N ASP A 120 11.19 9.23 -15.06
CA ASP A 120 10.54 7.94 -15.38
C ASP A 120 10.87 6.77 -14.44
N GLN A 121 11.50 7.04 -13.30
CA GLN A 121 11.79 6.06 -12.27
C GLN A 121 10.83 6.23 -11.08
N ILE A 122 10.29 5.10 -10.64
CA ILE A 122 9.36 4.96 -9.53
C ILE A 122 10.08 4.17 -8.45
N ALA A 123 10.06 4.65 -7.21
CA ALA A 123 10.49 3.86 -6.06
C ALA A 123 9.64 4.14 -4.83
N PHE A 124 9.43 3.12 -4.01
CA PHE A 124 8.69 3.22 -2.77
C PHE A 124 8.93 2.02 -1.84
N GLU A 125 8.59 2.18 -0.57
CA GLU A 125 8.39 1.06 0.35
C GLU A 125 6.90 0.70 0.39
N LEU A 126 6.60 -0.60 0.33
CA LEU A 126 5.26 -1.13 0.57
C LEU A 126 5.24 -1.83 1.93
N LEU A 127 4.31 -1.42 2.78
CA LEU A 127 3.96 -2.11 4.00
C LEU A 127 2.73 -2.95 3.76
N THR A 128 2.96 -4.26 3.69
CA THR A 128 1.92 -5.26 3.53
C THR A 128 1.50 -5.79 4.91
N PRO A 129 0.23 -5.61 5.31
CA PRO A 129 -0.23 -6.10 6.59
C PRO A 129 -0.25 -7.63 6.60
N VAL A 130 0.29 -8.20 7.68
CA VAL A 130 0.39 -9.65 7.83
C VAL A 130 -0.04 -10.10 9.22
N LYS A 131 -0.38 -11.39 9.30
CA LYS A 131 -0.52 -12.11 10.56
C LYS A 131 0.46 -13.27 10.60
N SER A 132 0.93 -13.59 11.81
CA SER A 132 1.72 -14.80 12.03
C SER A 132 0.83 -16.03 11.94
N ARG A 133 1.24 -17.04 11.17
CA ARG A 133 0.61 -18.35 11.12
C ARG A 133 0.80 -19.15 12.41
N ARG A 134 1.83 -18.81 13.19
CA ARG A 134 2.21 -19.56 14.40
C ARG A 134 1.42 -19.17 15.64
N GLY A 135 0.50 -18.21 15.56
CA GLY A 135 -0.38 -17.80 16.65
C GLY A 135 0.40 -17.33 17.89
N ARG A 136 0.60 -16.02 18.01
CA ARG A 136 0.81 -15.37 19.31
C ARG A 136 -0.07 -14.14 19.37
#